data_AF-A0A2N1J0P6-F1
#
_entry.id   AF-A0A2N1J0P6-F1
#
_cell.length_a   1.000
_cell.length_b   1.000
_cell.length_c   1.000
_cell.angle_alpha   90.00
_cell.angle_beta   90.00
_cell.angle_gamma   90.00
#
_symmetry.space_group_name_H-M   'P 1'
#
loop_
_entity.id
_entity.type
_entity.pdbx_description
1 polymer ?
#
loop_
_entity_poly.entity_id
_entity_poly.type
_entity_poly.pdbx_seq_one_letter_code
_entity_poly.pdbx_strand_id
1 'polypeptide(L)' 'MKKDEIVPDYRLDMQGEPCPYPAVNALETMKELKKGEILEIISDCPQSINNIPADAKNHGYEVLEVDSSGPTIRYVIKK' A
#
# COMPACT_ATOMS: atom_id res chain seq x y z
N MET A 1 -11.08 20.78 6.00
CA MET A 1 -9.85 20.02 5.70
C MET A 1 -10.23 19.01 4.64
N LYS A 2 -9.90 19.27 3.38
CA LYS A 2 -10.16 18.31 2.30
C LYS A 2 -9.14 17.20 2.47
N LYS A 3 -9.55 16.05 3.03
CA LYS A 3 -8.82 14.82 2.74
C LYS A 3 -9.07 14.60 1.25
N ASP A 4 -8.03 14.71 0.44
CA ASP A 4 -8.09 14.27 -0.95
C ASP A 4 -8.73 12.89 -0.92
N GLU A 5 -9.90 12.77 -1.55
CA GLU A 5 -10.65 11.53 -1.60
C GLU A 5 -9.94 10.65 -2.62
N ILE A 6 -8.76 10.17 -2.25
CA ILE A 6 -8.03 9.18 -3.04
C ILE A 6 -8.88 7.92 -2.90
N VAL A 7 -9.70 7.65 -3.91
CA VAL A 7 -10.55 6.46 -3.99
C VAL A 7 -9.64 5.32 -4.43
N PRO A 8 -9.30 4.37 -3.54
CA PRO A 8 -8.58 3.18 -3.96
C PRO A 8 -9.52 2.29 -4.76
N ASP A 9 -9.06 1.78 -5.90
CA ASP A 9 -9.79 0.74 -6.65
C ASP A 9 -9.69 -0.60 -5.90
N TYR A 10 -8.54 -0.86 -5.27
CA TYR A 10 -8.29 -2.07 -4.50
C TYR A 10 -7.80 -1.75 -3.11
N ARG A 11 -8.24 -2.55 -2.13
CA ARG A 11 -7.82 -2.44 -0.75
C ARG A 11 -7.33 -3.80 -0.26
N LEU A 12 -6.12 -3.80 0.30
CA LEU A 12 -5.44 -4.96 0.82
C LEU A 12 -5.20 -4.76 2.33
N ASP A 13 -5.92 -5.54 3.14
CA ASP A 13 -5.76 -5.51 4.59
C ASP A 13 -4.78 -6.61 5.01
N MET A 14 -3.63 -6.21 5.54
CA MET A 14 -2.53 -7.12 5.90
C MET A 14 -2.18 -7.02 7.38
N GLN A 15 -3.16 -6.63 8.18
CA GLN A 15 -3.01 -6.49 9.62
C GLN A 15 -2.83 -7.88 10.25
N GLY A 16 -1.74 -8.07 10.98
CA GLY A 16 -1.44 -9.34 11.66
C GLY A 16 -0.98 -10.48 10.75
N GLU A 17 -0.79 -10.26 9.45
CA GLU A 17 -0.23 -11.29 8.56
C GLU A 17 1.30 -11.35 8.70
N PRO A 18 1.86 -12.55 8.96
CA PRO A 18 3.30 -12.71 9.02
C PRO A 18 3.92 -12.47 7.63
N CYS A 19 5.01 -11.71 7.61
CA CYS A 19 5.86 -11.63 6.41
C CYS A 19 6.24 -13.05 5.95
N PRO A 20 6.18 -13.35 4.64
CA PRO A 20 6.18 -12.41 3.50
C PRO A 20 4.84 -12.24 2.77
N TYR A 21 3.73 -12.77 3.27
CA TYR A 21 2.44 -12.79 2.53
C TYR A 21 1.96 -11.39 2.13
N PRO A 22 1.95 -10.40 3.03
CA PRO A 22 2.67 -9.15 2.82
C PRO A 22 2.80 -8.52 1.43
N ALA A 23 4.08 -8.39 1.13
CA ALA A 23 4.61 -7.95 -0.13
C ALA A 23 4.14 -8.84 -1.29
N VAL A 24 3.97 -10.15 -1.11
CA VAL A 24 3.60 -11.04 -2.23
C VAL A 24 2.20 -10.69 -2.74
N ASN A 25 1.19 -10.64 -1.87
CA ASN A 25 -0.17 -10.29 -2.28
C ASN A 25 -0.26 -8.85 -2.80
N ALA A 26 0.47 -7.91 -2.18
CA ALA A 26 0.55 -6.54 -2.68
C ALA A 26 1.13 -6.49 -4.10
N LEU A 27 2.22 -7.22 -4.34
CA LEU A 27 2.86 -7.30 -5.67
C LEU A 27 2.01 -8.04 -6.70
N GLU A 28 1.33 -9.12 -6.32
CA GLU A 28 0.40 -9.82 -7.21
C GLU A 28 -0.78 -8.92 -7.59
N THR A 29 -1.40 -8.27 -6.61
CA THR A 29 -2.47 -7.29 -6.84
C THR A 29 -1.95 -6.16 -7.74
N MET A 30 -0.77 -5.59 -7.45
CA MET A 30 -0.12 -4.58 -8.30
C MET A 30 0.22 -5.09 -9.69
N LYS A 31 0.45 -6.39 -9.90
CA LYS A 31 0.65 -6.96 -11.24
C LYS A 31 -0.67 -7.09 -12.00
N GLU A 32 -1.75 -7.44 -11.32
CA GLU A 32 -3.09 -7.57 -11.93
C GLU A 32 -3.76 -6.23 -12.21
N LEU A 33 -3.46 -5.22 -11.40
CA LEU A 33 -3.92 -3.84 -11.57
C LEU A 33 -3.54 -3.27 -12.95
N LYS A 34 -4.35 -2.38 -13.49
CA LYS A 34 -4.07 -1.62 -14.70
C LYS A 34 -3.29 -0.36 -14.36
N LYS A 35 -2.56 0.15 -15.35
CA LYS A 35 -1.83 1.42 -15.22
C LYS A 35 -2.81 2.53 -14.88
N GLY A 36 -2.59 3.20 -13.76
CA GLY A 36 -3.47 4.25 -13.24
C GLY A 36 -4.43 3.82 -12.13
N GLU A 37 -4.58 2.52 -11.84
CA GLU A 37 -5.35 2.05 -10.69
C GLU A 37 -4.57 2.26 -9.38
N ILE A 38 -5.33 2.38 -8.29
CA ILE A 38 -4.84 2.74 -6.97
C ILE A 38 -5.10 1.57 -6.01
N LEU A 39 -4.02 1.09 -5.38
CA LEU A 39 -4.03 0.10 -4.32
C LEU A 39 -3.83 0.78 -2.97
N GLU A 40 -4.77 0.56 -2.06
CA GLU A 40 -4.63 0.84 -0.65
C GLU A 40 -4.12 -0.40 0.08
N ILE A 41 -3.10 -0.24 0.92
CA ILE A 41 -2.55 -1.29 1.77
C ILE A 41 -2.66 -0.82 3.22
N ILE A 42 -3.15 -1.68 4.11
CA ILE A 42 -3.20 -1.41 5.55
C ILE A 42 -2.33 -2.42 6.28
N SER A 43 -1.39 -1.92 7.08
CA SER A 43 -0.46 -2.75 7.86
C SER A 43 -0.29 -2.18 9.26
N ASP A 44 -0.22 -3.03 10.27
CA ASP A 44 0.07 -2.67 11.67
C ASP A 44 1.57 -2.75 12.01
N CYS A 45 2.40 -3.24 11.07
CA CYS A 45 3.84 -3.36 11.29
C CYS A 45 4.56 -2.00 11.10
N PRO A 46 5.31 -1.49 12.10
CA PRO A 46 6.03 -0.23 11.98
C PRO A 46 7.18 -0.30 10.95
N GLN A 47 7.74 -1.49 10.70
CA GLN A 47 8.76 -1.69 9.67
C GLN A 47 8.21 -1.50 8.25
N SER A 48 6.91 -1.73 8.05
CA SER A 48 6.25 -1.55 6.75
C SER A 48 6.30 -0.09 6.26
N ILE A 49 6.44 0.89 7.16
CA ILE A 49 6.44 2.33 6.84
C ILE A 49 7.49 2.66 5.79
N ASN A 50 8.65 2.03 5.89
CA ASN A 50 9.76 2.26 4.98
C ASN A 50 9.85 1.17 3.92
N ASN A 51 9.52 -0.08 4.26
CA ASN A 51 9.65 -1.21 3.33
C ASN A 51 8.65 -1.13 2.16
N ILE A 52 7.37 -0.89 2.42
CA ILE A 52 6.34 -0.87 1.36
C ILE A 52 6.61 0.23 0.32
N PRO A 53 6.83 1.50 0.69
CA PRO A 53 7.11 2.52 -0.31
C PRO A 53 8.46 2.33 -1.00
N ALA A 54 9.46 1.73 -0.32
CA ALA A 54 10.72 1.39 -0.96
C ALA A 54 10.56 0.29 -2.00
N ASP A 55 9.81 -0.78 -1.68
CA ASP A 55 9.53 -1.89 -2.59
C ASP A 55 8.70 -1.42 -3.79
N ALA A 56 7.67 -0.63 -3.53
CA ALA A 56 6.85 -0.01 -4.58
C ALA A 56 7.70 0.83 -5.54
N LYS A 57 8.57 1.71 -5.03
CA LYS A 57 9.51 2.49 -5.86
C LYS A 57 10.49 1.60 -6.62
N ASN A 58 11.00 0.55 -6.00
CA ASN A 58 11.92 -0.39 -6.63
C ASN A 58 11.26 -1.15 -7.79
N HIS A 59 9.95 -1.41 -7.68
CA HIS A 59 9.13 -1.98 -8.74
C HIS A 59 8.64 -0.96 -9.78
N GLY A 60 8.90 0.35 -9.57
CA GLY A 60 8.49 1.42 -10.48
C GLY A 60 7.05 1.92 -10.27
N TYR A 61 6.43 1.60 -9.13
CA TYR A 61 5.11 2.10 -8.74
C TYR A 61 5.21 3.45 -8.02
N GLU A 62 4.13 4.23 -8.06
CA GLU A 62 4.05 5.57 -7.50
C GLU A 62 3.33 5.55 -6.15
N VAL A 63 4.01 5.95 -5.08
CA VAL A 63 3.39 6.06 -3.75
C VAL A 63 2.72 7.43 -3.65
N LEU A 64 1.39 7.44 -3.54
CA LEU A 64 0.58 8.65 -3.45
C LEU A 64 0.51 9.18 -2.02
N GLU A 65 0.24 8.30 -1.05
CA GLU A 65 0.03 8.70 0.34
C GLU A 65 0.52 7.60 1.30
N VAL A 66 1.07 8.02 2.44
CA VAL A 66 1.37 7.14 3.57
C VAL A 66 0.85 7.82 4.83
N ASP A 67 -0.18 7.26 5.43
CA ASP A 67 -0.79 7.76 6.68
C ASP A 67 -0.49 6.78 7.81
N SER A 68 0.36 7.20 8.74
CA SER A 68 0.72 6.46 9.96
C SER A 68 0.15 7.13 11.21
N SER A 69 -0.90 7.92 11.06
CA SER A 69 -1.50 8.71 12.13
C SER A 69 -2.23 7.86 13.19
N GLY A 70 -2.50 6.57 12.91
CA GLY A 70 -3.30 5.68 13.74
C GLY A 70 -2.53 4.46 14.29
N PRO A 71 -3.25 3.49 14.89
CA PRO A 71 -2.68 2.20 15.31
C PRO A 71 -2.26 1.33 14.12
N THR A 72 -2.70 1.68 12.91
CA THR A 72 -2.35 1.05 11.65
C THR A 72 -1.80 2.09 10.70
N ILE A 73 -0.98 1.65 9.75
CA ILE A 73 -0.44 2.47 8.69
C ILE A 73 -1.17 2.13 7.38
N ARG A 74 -1.66 3.17 6.72
CA ARG A 74 -2.29 3.12 5.40
C ARG A 74 -1.31 3.60 4.35
N TYR A 75 -1.11 2.81 3.31
CA TYR A 75 -0.32 3.16 2.13
C TYR A 75 -1.25 3.22 0.94
N VAL A 76 -1.07 4.24 0.11
CA VAL A 76 -1.81 4.39 -1.13
C VAL A 76 -0.81 4.44 -2.27
N ILE A 77 -0.87 3.46 -3.14
CA ILE A 77 0.11 3.22 -4.20
C ILE A 77 -0.63 3.13 -5.52
N LYS A 78 -0.11 3.77 -6.54
CA LYS A 78 -0.63 3.76 -7.90
C LYS A 78 0.31 2.99 -8.80
N LYS A 79 -0.27 2.16 -9.66
CA LYS A 79 0.46 1.45 -10.70
C LYS A 79 0.82 2.33 -11.90
#